data_AF-A0A353P8H5-F1
#
_entry.id   AF-A0A353P8H5-F1
#
_cell.length_a   1.000
_cell.length_b   1.000
_cell.length_c   1.000
_cell.angle_alpha   90.00
_cell.angle_beta   90.00
_cell.angle_gamma   90.00
#
_symmetry.space_group_name_H-M   'P 1'
#
loop_
_entity.id
_entity.type
_entity.pdbx_description
1 polymer ?
#
loop_
_entity_poly.entity_id
_entity_poly.type
_entity_poly.pdbx_seq_one_letter_code
_entity_poly.pdbx_strand_id
1 'polypeptide(L)'
;EMALAVAALGIPTARPAAIVTEPFCTVLRRGACLITEALPGVTARTFFGDPAVSPNERARIAARMVQILRRLHTAGMVHGDAKDNNFLIDGDRVYLIDFDETARPRRRQETLRRKDWRQLMHNWRADPATAALFQSLLGATKNS
;
A
#
# COMPACT_ATOMS: atom_id res chain seq x y z
N GLU A 1 9.22 6.45 -12.57
CA GLU A 1 7.93 7.15 -12.73
C GLU A 1 6.98 6.99 -11.54
N MET A 2 6.30 5.85 -11.34
CA MET A 2 5.17 5.79 -10.39
C MET A 2 5.54 5.97 -8.92
N ALA A 3 6.60 5.31 -8.44
CA ALA A 3 7.09 5.46 -7.06
C ALA A 3 7.40 6.92 -6.69
N LEU A 4 8.00 7.69 -7.63
CA LEU A 4 8.26 9.12 -7.45
C LEU A 4 6.97 9.93 -7.41
N ALA A 5 5.99 9.61 -8.26
CA ALA A 5 4.69 10.27 -8.26
C ALA A 5 3.90 10.01 -6.95
N VAL A 6 4.03 8.83 -6.36
CA VAL A 6 3.46 8.48 -5.05
C VAL A 6 4.19 9.21 -3.93
N ALA A 7 5.54 9.23 -3.95
CA ALA A 7 6.34 9.97 -2.98
C ALA A 7 6.02 11.47 -2.97
N ALA A 8 5.76 12.06 -4.15
CA ALA A 8 5.36 13.46 -4.30
C ALA A 8 4.00 13.79 -3.64
N LEU A 9 3.17 12.79 -3.31
CA LEU A 9 1.95 12.98 -2.52
C LEU A 9 2.20 13.00 -1.00
N GLY A 10 3.46 12.90 -0.56
CA GLY A 10 3.79 12.72 0.85
C GLY A 10 3.33 11.36 1.40
N ILE A 11 3.17 10.35 0.54
CA ILE A 11 2.99 8.96 0.95
C ILE A 11 4.38 8.37 1.21
N PRO A 12 4.67 7.89 2.43
CA PRO A 12 5.95 7.25 2.70
C PRO A 12 6.11 6.00 1.83
N THR A 13 7.22 5.92 1.12
CA THR A 13 7.56 4.79 0.25
C THR A 13 9.06 4.72 0.06
N ALA A 14 9.56 3.59 -0.46
CA ALA A 14 10.96 3.38 -0.76
C ALA A 14 11.37 4.32 -1.89
N ARG A 15 12.36 5.17 -1.64
CA ARG A 15 12.93 6.01 -2.69
C ARG A 15 13.67 5.13 -3.70
N PRO A 16 13.39 5.27 -5.01
CA PRO A 16 14.17 4.59 -6.05
C PRO A 16 15.64 5.01 -5.93
N ALA A 17 16.53 4.05 -5.71
CA ALA A 17 17.97 4.30 -5.64
C ALA A 17 18.62 4.15 -7.02
N ALA A 18 18.19 3.16 -7.81
CA ALA A 18 18.61 2.97 -9.19
C ALA A 18 17.60 2.13 -9.98
N ILE A 19 17.56 2.33 -11.30
CA ILE A 19 16.87 1.45 -12.25
C ILE A 19 17.95 0.88 -13.17
N VAL A 20 18.11 -0.44 -13.17
CA VAL A 20 19.03 -1.12 -14.09
C VAL A 20 18.22 -1.65 -15.28
N THR A 21 18.58 -1.21 -16.48
CA THR A 21 18.01 -1.68 -17.74
C THR A 21 19.11 -2.25 -18.63
N GLU A 22 19.00 -3.50 -19.06
CA GLU A 22 19.92 -4.08 -20.05
C GLU A 22 19.53 -3.67 -21.48
N PRO A 23 20.51 -3.31 -22.35
CA PRO A 23 20.24 -2.91 -23.73
C PRO A 23 19.79 -4.07 -24.62
N PHE A 24 19.14 -3.71 -25.72
CA PHE A 24 18.33 -4.53 -26.62
C PHE A 24 19.09 -5.54 -27.48
N CYS A 25 18.56 -6.78 -27.57
CA CYS A 25 18.70 -7.68 -28.73
C CYS A 25 17.33 -8.34 -29.05
N THR A 26 16.62 -7.74 -30.01
CA THR A 26 15.48 -8.13 -30.87
C THR A 26 14.40 -9.17 -30.52
N VAL A 27 14.48 -10.14 -29.59
CA VAL A 27 13.43 -11.21 -29.52
C VAL A 27 12.97 -11.68 -28.12
N LEU A 28 13.60 -11.33 -26.99
CA LEU A 28 13.21 -11.91 -25.67
C LEU A 28 12.85 -10.87 -24.60
N ARG A 29 11.92 -11.27 -23.70
CA ARG A 29 11.33 -10.44 -22.64
C ARG A 29 12.41 -9.92 -21.66
N ARG A 30 12.26 -8.64 -21.28
CA ARG A 30 13.13 -7.88 -20.39
C ARG A 30 13.06 -8.33 -18.93
N GLY A 31 14.20 -8.29 -18.23
CA GLY A 31 14.26 -8.01 -16.80
C GLY A 31 14.58 -6.52 -16.60
N ALA A 32 13.79 -5.82 -15.80
CA ALA A 32 14.18 -4.52 -15.24
C ALA A 32 14.24 -4.71 -13.73
N CYS A 33 15.34 -4.32 -13.10
CA CYS A 33 15.48 -4.38 -11.65
C CYS A 33 15.39 -2.97 -11.07
N LEU A 34 14.40 -2.74 -10.22
CA LEU A 34 14.30 -1.54 -9.40
C LEU A 34 15.05 -1.82 -8.09
N ILE A 35 16.14 -1.10 -7.87
CA ILE A 35 16.85 -1.11 -6.59
C ILE A 35 16.31 0.07 -5.79
N THR A 36 15.67 -0.22 -4.66
CA THR A 36 15.21 0.81 -3.72
C THR A 36 16.10 0.83 -2.49
N GLU A 37 16.02 1.92 -1.72
CA GLU A 37 16.56 1.89 -0.36
C GLU A 37 15.91 0.75 0.44
N ALA A 38 16.71 0.11 1.30
CA ALA A 38 16.19 -0.87 2.24
C ALA A 38 15.33 -0.11 3.26
N LEU A 39 14.03 -0.36 3.24
CA LEU A 39 13.13 0.21 4.23
C LEU A 39 13.19 -0.61 5.52
N PRO A 40 13.25 0.04 6.69
CA PRO A 40 13.13 -0.65 7.96
C PRO A 40 11.69 -1.16 8.17
N GLY A 41 11.55 -2.07 9.14
CA GLY A 41 10.25 -2.50 9.63
C GLY A 41 9.80 -3.88 9.17
N VAL A 42 8.57 -4.23 9.58
CA VAL A 42 7.93 -5.51 9.28
C VAL A 42 6.68 -5.31 8.43
N THR A 43 6.26 -6.33 7.71
CA THR A 43 5.01 -6.24 6.92
C THR A 43 3.80 -6.06 7.83
N ALA A 44 2.71 -5.45 7.30
CA ALA A 44 1.45 -5.38 8.03
C ALA A 44 0.90 -6.76 8.38
N ARG A 45 1.15 -7.77 7.54
CA ARG A 45 0.85 -9.17 7.87
C ARG A 45 1.50 -9.60 9.19
N THR A 46 2.80 -9.36 9.33
CA THR A 46 3.56 -9.72 10.53
C THR A 46 3.09 -8.90 11.73
N PHE A 47 2.95 -7.58 11.56
CA PHE A 47 2.55 -6.66 12.63
C PHE A 47 1.16 -6.98 13.20
N PHE A 48 0.15 -7.16 12.35
CA PHE A 48 -1.20 -7.52 12.80
C PHE A 48 -1.30 -9.00 13.21
N GLY A 49 -0.34 -9.84 12.86
CA GLY A 49 -0.23 -11.21 13.35
C GLY A 49 0.39 -11.34 14.75
N ASP A 50 1.08 -10.29 15.24
CA ASP A 50 1.82 -10.35 16.50
C ASP A 50 0.91 -10.05 17.72
N PRO A 51 0.72 -11.01 18.64
CA PRO A 51 -0.11 -10.80 19.83
C PRO A 51 0.47 -9.79 20.82
N ALA A 52 1.77 -9.46 20.73
CA ALA A 52 2.41 -8.46 21.59
C ALA A 52 2.01 -7.02 21.21
N VAL A 53 1.53 -6.78 19.98
CA VAL A 53 1.13 -5.45 19.52
C VAL A 53 -0.20 -5.06 20.16
N SER A 54 -0.19 -3.93 20.87
CA SER A 54 -1.37 -3.46 21.61
C SER A 54 -2.53 -3.05 20.68
N PRO A 55 -3.79 -3.10 21.15
CA PRO A 55 -4.94 -2.62 20.37
C PRO A 55 -4.82 -1.16 19.92
N ASN A 56 -4.19 -0.31 20.74
CA ASN A 56 -3.99 1.10 20.42
C ASN A 56 -3.00 1.28 19.26
N GLU A 57 -1.91 0.51 19.23
CA GLU A 57 -0.95 0.51 18.13
C GLU A 57 -1.59 0.00 16.84
N ARG A 58 -2.35 -1.10 16.91
CA ARG A 58 -3.13 -1.61 15.78
C ARG A 58 -4.06 -0.55 15.20
N ALA A 59 -4.79 0.17 16.06
CA ALA A 59 -5.68 1.24 15.64
C ALA A 59 -4.94 2.39 14.94
N ARG A 60 -3.81 2.84 15.49
CA ARG A 60 -2.98 3.90 14.89
C ARG A 60 -2.46 3.49 13.51
N ILE A 61 -1.92 2.29 13.38
CA ILE A 61 -1.38 1.80 12.10
C ILE A 61 -2.49 1.59 11.07
N ALA A 62 -3.62 0.97 11.45
CA ALA A 62 -4.75 0.78 10.55
C ALA A 62 -5.26 2.12 9.99
N ALA A 63 -5.36 3.15 10.85
CA ALA A 63 -5.76 4.49 10.43
C ALA A 63 -4.78 5.08 9.39
N ARG A 64 -3.46 4.91 9.59
CA ARG A 64 -2.43 5.38 8.64
C ARG A 64 -2.50 4.65 7.30
N MET A 65 -2.70 3.33 7.31
CA MET A 65 -2.88 2.54 6.08
C MET A 65 -4.09 3.03 5.27
N VAL A 66 -5.23 3.26 5.94
CA VAL A 66 -6.44 3.80 5.30
C VAL A 66 -6.19 5.22 4.75
N GLN A 67 -5.48 6.07 5.50
CA GLN A 67 -5.13 7.42 5.04
C GLN A 67 -4.22 7.39 3.80
N ILE A 68 -3.25 6.47 3.73
CA ILE A 68 -2.38 6.31 2.56
C ILE A 68 -3.20 5.98 1.31
N LEU A 69 -4.07 4.97 1.38
CA LEU A 69 -4.91 4.60 0.23
C LEU A 69 -5.88 5.72 -0.16
N ARG A 70 -6.47 6.43 0.83
CA ARG A 70 -7.29 7.61 0.55
C ARG A 70 -6.52 8.68 -0.20
N ARG A 71 -5.30 9.04 0.25
CA ARG A 71 -4.46 10.03 -0.42
C ARG A 71 -4.15 9.61 -1.87
N LEU A 72 -3.81 8.34 -2.07
CA LEU A 72 -3.57 7.79 -3.40
C LEU A 72 -4.81 7.93 -4.29
N HIS A 73 -5.98 7.54 -3.77
CA HIS A 73 -7.27 7.59 -4.46
C HIS A 73 -7.74 9.02 -4.77
N THR A 74 -7.52 9.97 -3.87
CA THR A 74 -7.82 11.40 -4.06
C THR A 74 -6.95 12.01 -5.15
N ALA A 75 -5.70 11.58 -5.28
CA ALA A 75 -4.82 11.98 -6.39
C ALA A 75 -5.13 11.27 -7.72
N GLY A 76 -6.21 10.50 -7.77
CA GLY A 76 -6.65 9.75 -8.93
C GLY A 76 -5.81 8.51 -9.25
N MET A 77 -4.96 8.09 -8.32
CA MET A 77 -4.16 6.87 -8.40
C MET A 77 -4.85 5.71 -7.69
N VAL A 78 -4.51 4.50 -8.10
CA VAL A 78 -4.88 3.25 -7.44
C VAL A 78 -3.63 2.41 -7.27
N HIS A 79 -3.54 1.64 -6.19
CA HIS A 79 -2.38 0.78 -5.94
C HIS A 79 -2.41 -0.46 -6.84
N GLY A 80 -3.58 -1.07 -7.00
CA GLY A 80 -3.77 -2.28 -7.80
C GLY A 80 -3.54 -3.58 -7.02
N ASP A 81 -2.63 -3.58 -6.05
CA ASP A 81 -2.38 -4.72 -5.15
C ASP A 81 -2.27 -4.34 -3.67
N ALA A 82 -3.37 -3.90 -3.05
CA ALA A 82 -3.39 -3.39 -1.67
C ALA A 82 -3.37 -4.50 -0.60
N LYS A 83 -2.46 -5.47 -0.73
CA LYS A 83 -2.25 -6.56 0.22
C LYS A 83 -1.39 -6.12 1.41
N ASP A 84 -1.53 -6.83 2.52
CA ASP A 84 -0.84 -6.56 3.79
C ASP A 84 0.70 -6.69 3.73
N ASN A 85 1.24 -7.44 2.77
CA ASN A 85 2.68 -7.53 2.50
C ASN A 85 3.24 -6.28 1.80
N ASN A 86 2.38 -5.48 1.17
CA ASN A 86 2.78 -4.26 0.47
C ASN A 86 2.74 -3.01 1.37
N PHE A 87 2.55 -3.22 2.68
CA PHE A 87 2.70 -2.20 3.70
C PHE A 87 3.80 -2.62 4.67
N LEU A 88 4.81 -1.77 4.84
CA LEU A 88 5.85 -1.94 5.87
C LEU A 88 5.61 -1.00 7.03
N ILE A 89 5.82 -1.49 8.26
CA ILE A 89 5.57 -0.77 9.50
C ILE A 89 6.88 -0.70 10.28
N ASP A 90 7.28 0.53 10.59
CA ASP A 90 8.45 0.86 11.40
C ASP A 90 8.05 1.82 12.52
N GLY A 91 7.86 1.26 13.72
CA GLY A 91 7.21 1.95 14.82
C GLY A 91 5.83 2.45 14.40
N ASP A 92 5.66 3.77 14.36
CA ASP A 92 4.41 4.41 13.97
C ASP A 92 4.33 4.65 12.44
N ARG A 93 5.44 4.56 11.69
CA ARG A 93 5.46 4.85 10.25
C ARG A 93 4.91 3.69 9.44
N VAL A 94 4.17 4.02 8.37
CA VAL A 94 3.65 3.06 7.40
C VAL A 94 4.16 3.44 6.02
N TYR A 95 4.89 2.54 5.38
CA TYR A 95 5.38 2.68 4.02
C TYR A 95 4.55 1.83 3.07
N LEU A 96 4.17 2.40 1.93
CA LEU A 96 3.57 1.67 0.82
C LEU A 96 4.67 1.26 -0.16
N ILE A 97 4.72 -0.01 -0.53
CA ILE A 97 5.72 -0.57 -1.45
C ILE A 97 5.04 -1.33 -2.59
N ASP A 98 5.85 -1.76 -3.56
CA ASP A 98 5.41 -2.52 -4.74
C ASP A 98 4.40 -1.76 -5.62
N PHE A 99 4.93 -1.02 -6.60
CA PHE A 99 4.14 -0.17 -7.48
C PHE A 99 3.91 -0.74 -8.87
N ASP A 100 4.15 -2.04 -9.06
CA ASP A 100 4.08 -2.66 -10.39
C ASP A 100 2.65 -2.64 -10.97
N GLU A 101 1.63 -2.76 -10.12
CA GLU A 101 0.22 -2.62 -10.51
C GLU A 101 -0.33 -1.18 -10.34
N THR A 102 0.48 -0.24 -9.85
CA THR A 102 0.01 1.11 -9.54
C THR A 102 -0.24 1.92 -10.81
N ALA A 103 -1.40 2.58 -10.87
CA ALA A 103 -1.85 3.26 -12.09
C ALA A 103 -2.61 4.55 -11.80
N ARG A 104 -2.66 5.43 -12.82
CA ARG A 104 -3.59 6.57 -12.94
C ARG A 104 -4.66 6.27 -14.00
N PRO A 105 -5.66 5.43 -13.69
CA PRO A 105 -6.62 4.97 -14.68
C PRO A 105 -7.53 6.12 -15.15
N ARG A 106 -7.58 6.37 -16.47
CA ARG A 106 -8.53 7.33 -17.08
C ARG A 106 -9.97 6.81 -17.12
N ARG A 107 -10.15 5.49 -17.09
CA ARG A 107 -11.45 4.79 -17.08
C ARG A 107 -11.44 3.74 -15.96
N ARG A 108 -12.62 3.40 -15.44
CA ARG A 108 -12.79 2.39 -14.35
C ARG A 108 -12.04 2.72 -13.05
N GLN A 109 -11.73 4.00 -12.82
CA GLN A 109 -11.04 4.43 -11.60
C GLN A 109 -11.78 3.98 -10.33
N GLU A 110 -13.10 4.19 -10.28
CA GLU A 110 -13.92 3.76 -9.16
C GLU A 110 -13.92 2.25 -8.95
N THR A 111 -13.96 1.46 -10.03
CA THR A 111 -13.87 0.00 -9.96
C THR A 111 -12.54 -0.46 -9.36
N LEU A 112 -11.44 0.18 -9.74
CA LEU A 112 -10.10 -0.14 -9.25
C LEU A 112 -9.90 0.35 -7.81
N ARG A 113 -10.43 1.52 -7.43
CA ARG A 113 -10.47 1.95 -6.02
C ARG A 113 -11.20 0.94 -5.13
N ARG A 114 -12.35 0.44 -5.59
CA ARG A 114 -13.08 -0.63 -4.91
C ARG A 114 -12.29 -1.94 -4.84
N LYS A 115 -11.44 -2.24 -5.83
CA LYS A 115 -10.52 -3.39 -5.79
C LYS A 115 -9.53 -3.22 -4.64
N ASP A 116 -8.87 -2.06 -4.53
CA ASP A 116 -7.92 -1.78 -3.45
C ASP A 116 -8.59 -1.96 -2.06
N TRP A 117 -9.77 -1.35 -1.86
CA TRP A 117 -10.49 -1.51 -0.60
C TRP A 117 -10.89 -2.96 -0.30
N ARG A 118 -11.29 -3.71 -1.32
CA ARG A 118 -11.64 -5.13 -1.17
C ARG A 118 -10.41 -5.96 -0.79
N GLN A 119 -9.27 -5.72 -1.41
CA GLN A 119 -8.00 -6.38 -1.07
C GLN A 119 -7.59 -6.06 0.37
N LEU A 120 -7.65 -4.78 0.75
CA LEU A 120 -7.37 -4.35 2.11
C LEU A 120 -8.24 -5.10 3.13
N MET A 121 -9.55 -5.23 2.88
CA MET A 121 -10.46 -5.94 3.79
C MET A 121 -10.24 -7.45 3.79
N HIS A 122 -9.85 -8.02 2.66
CA HIS A 122 -9.59 -9.45 2.54
C HIS A 122 -8.42 -9.91 3.42
N ASN A 123 -7.43 -9.04 3.63
CA ASN A 123 -6.24 -9.33 4.46
C ASN A 123 -6.62 -9.78 5.88
N TRP A 124 -7.71 -9.26 6.44
CA TRP A 124 -8.08 -9.43 7.85
C TRP A 124 -9.19 -10.45 8.08
N ARG A 125 -9.58 -11.24 7.07
CA ARG A 125 -10.72 -12.18 7.17
C ARG A 125 -10.58 -13.24 8.27
N ALA A 126 -9.35 -13.57 8.65
CA ALA A 126 -9.03 -14.52 9.71
C ALA A 126 -8.86 -13.86 11.09
N ASP A 127 -8.95 -12.54 11.17
CA ASP A 127 -8.84 -11.74 12.39
C ASP A 127 -10.04 -10.78 12.48
N PRO A 128 -11.14 -11.21 13.14
CA PRO A 128 -12.35 -10.40 13.27
C PRO A 128 -12.13 -9.05 13.98
N ALA A 129 -11.19 -8.97 14.92
CA ALA A 129 -10.92 -7.74 15.65
C ALA A 129 -10.26 -6.69 14.75
N THR A 130 -9.24 -7.10 13.98
CA THR A 130 -8.62 -6.22 12.97
C THR A 130 -9.59 -5.89 11.85
N ALA A 131 -10.42 -6.84 11.39
CA ALA A 131 -11.45 -6.57 10.39
C ALA A 131 -12.45 -5.50 10.84
N ALA A 132 -12.98 -5.61 12.07
CA ALA A 132 -13.92 -4.64 12.65
C ALA A 132 -13.29 -3.24 12.77
N LEU A 133 -12.02 -3.17 13.19
CA LEU A 133 -11.25 -1.93 13.25
C LEU A 133 -11.21 -1.24 11.88
N PHE A 134 -10.77 -1.94 10.84
CA PHE A 134 -10.74 -1.37 9.49
C PHE A 134 -12.13 -0.99 8.98
N GLN A 135 -13.16 -1.79 9.28
CA GLN A 135 -14.53 -1.52 8.87
C GLN A 135 -15.06 -0.21 9.47
N SER A 136 -14.77 0.04 10.76
CA SER A 136 -15.11 1.31 11.43
C SER A 136 -14.43 2.51 10.78
N LEU A 137 -13.15 2.39 10.42
CA LEU A 137 -12.38 3.45 9.76
C LEU A 137 -12.92 3.79 8.37
N LEU A 138 -13.41 2.80 7.63
CA LEU A 138 -14.02 2.98 6.31
C LEU A 138 -15.46 3.52 6.41
N GLY A 139 -16.20 3.15 7.44
CA GLY A 139 -17.56 3.63 7.69
C GLY A 139 -17.64 5.08 8.15
N ALA A 140 -16.70 5.51 9.01
CA ALA A 140 -16.67 6.86 9.57
C ALA A 140 -16.59 8.00 8.51
N THR A 141 -16.15 7.70 7.29
CA THR A 141 -16.01 8.69 6.22
C THR A 141 -17.26 8.95 5.37
N LYS A 142 -18.39 8.28 5.63
CA LYS A 142 -19.64 8.61 4.92
C LYS A 142 -20.34 9.86 5.46
N ASN A 143 -19.83 10.45 6.55
CA ASN A 143 -20.44 11.58 7.26
C ASN A 143 -19.60 12.88 7.21
N SER A 144 -18.79 13.09 6.17
CA SER A 144 -17.97 14.31 6.00
C SER A 144 -17.98 14.80 4.56
#